data_AF-A0AAD8CV49-F1
#
_entry.id   AF-A0AAD8CV49-F1
#
_cell.length_a   1.000
_cell.length_b   1.000
_cell.length_c   1.000
_cell.angle_alpha   90.00
_cell.angle_beta   90.00
_cell.angle_gamma   90.00
#
_symmetry.space_group_name_H-M   'P 1'
#
loop_
_entity.id
_entity.type
_entity.pdbx_description
1 polymer ?
#
loop_
_entity_poly.entity_id
_entity_poly.type
_entity_poly.pdbx_seq_one_letter_code
_entity_poly.pdbx_strand_id
1 'polypeptide(L)'
;MAPVRCLWCWLALLWAVCLLLTLILSSSEAAIYHHPGKCKYKDKLFKVGETFTRGCDKCYCHELGFTCFTPMKPTSWPKKCMRIPIDCGYRIVYRENREKECRAYSWIG
;
A
#
# COMPACT_ATOMS: atom_id res chain seq x y z
N MET A 1 -43.17 -5.95 31.69
CA MET A 1 -43.33 -5.92 30.22
C MET A 1 -41.94 -5.80 29.59
N ALA A 2 -41.39 -6.90 29.07
CA ALA A 2 -40.08 -6.87 28.42
C ALA A 2 -40.24 -6.31 26.98
N PRO A 3 -39.34 -5.43 26.50
CA PRO A 3 -39.44 -4.92 25.14
C PRO A 3 -39.09 -6.05 24.17
N VAL A 4 -40.03 -6.36 23.29
CA VAL A 4 -39.86 -7.32 22.19
C VAL A 4 -38.77 -6.75 21.28
N ARG A 5 -37.55 -7.29 21.41
CA ARG A 5 -36.43 -6.93 20.53
C ARG A 5 -36.82 -7.31 19.12
N CYS A 6 -37.03 -6.30 18.28
CA CYS A 6 -37.39 -6.49 16.89
C CYS A 6 -36.25 -7.24 16.19
N LEU A 7 -36.49 -8.52 15.88
CA LEU A 7 -35.53 -9.42 15.24
C LEU A 7 -34.95 -8.81 13.96
N TRP A 8 -35.76 -8.02 13.27
CA TRP A 8 -35.42 -7.28 12.05
C TRP A 8 -34.42 -6.13 12.30
N CYS A 9 -34.51 -5.44 13.45
CA CYS A 9 -33.53 -4.42 13.82
C CYS A 9 -32.16 -5.02 14.10
N TRP A 10 -32.12 -6.22 14.69
CA TRP A 10 -30.87 -6.95 14.93
C TRP A 10 -30.21 -7.39 13.63
N LEU A 11 -31.00 -7.91 12.68
CA LEU A 11 -30.50 -8.29 11.35
C LEU A 11 -29.98 -7.07 10.57
N ALA A 12 -30.68 -5.94 10.61
CA ALA A 12 -30.24 -4.70 9.96
C ALA A 12 -28.94 -4.15 10.57
N LEU A 13 -28.79 -4.21 11.90
CA LEU A 13 -27.56 -3.83 12.59
C LEU A 13 -26.39 -4.73 12.19
N LEU A 14 -26.58 -6.05 12.13
CA LEU A 14 -25.55 -6.99 11.70
C LEU A 14 -25.11 -6.74 10.25
N TRP A 15 -26.06 -6.44 9.36
CA TRP A 15 -25.75 -6.07 7.97
C TRP A 15 -24.98 -4.75 7.86
N ALA A 16 -25.38 -3.72 8.61
CA ALA A 16 -24.68 -2.45 8.63
C ALA A 16 -23.25 -2.59 9.17
N VAL A 17 -23.06 -3.37 10.24
CA VAL A 17 -21.74 -3.68 10.79
C VAL A 17 -20.89 -4.46 9.79
N CYS A 18 -21.48 -5.41 9.06
CA CYS A 18 -20.78 -6.16 8.01
C CYS A 18 -20.31 -5.25 6.85
N LEU A 19 -21.17 -4.35 6.38
CA LEU A 19 -20.83 -3.36 5.35
C LEU A 19 -19.74 -2.37 5.81
N LEU A 20 -19.73 -2.00 7.09
CA LEU A 20 -18.67 -1.18 7.67
C LEU A 20 -17.34 -1.94 7.78
N LEU A 21 -17.39 -3.23 8.15
CA LEU A 21 -16.19 -4.08 8.23
C LEU A 21 -15.55 -4.32 6.85
N THR A 22 -16.34 -4.52 5.80
CA THR A 22 -15.80 -4.73 4.44
C THR A 22 -15.11 -3.48 3.89
N LEU A 23 -15.55 -2.27 4.26
CA LEU A 23 -14.90 -1.02 3.88
C LEU A 23 -13.53 -0.83 4.54
N ILE A 24 -13.34 -1.34 5.76
CA ILE A 24 -12.08 -1.20 6.52
C ILE A 24 -10.99 -2.15 5.99
N LEU A 25 -11.35 -3.32 5.43
CA LEU A 25 -10.39 -4.32 4.93
C LEU A 25 -9.81 -4.00 3.53
N SER A 26 -10.20 -2.90 2.89
CA SER A 26 -9.63 -2.49 1.59
C SER A 26 -8.27 -1.78 1.77
N SER A 27 -7.31 -2.42 2.45
CA SER A 27 -5.93 -1.95 2.46
C SER A 27 -5.22 -2.44 1.22
N SER A 28 -4.79 -1.52 0.36
CA SER A 28 -3.89 -1.84 -0.75
C SER A 28 -2.50 -2.10 -0.15
N GLU A 29 -2.09 -3.36 -0.12
CA GLU A 29 -0.81 -3.76 0.48
C GLU A 29 0.35 -3.47 -0.48
N ALA A 30 1.26 -2.59 -0.08
CA ALA A 30 2.62 -2.57 -0.65
C ALA A 30 3.39 -3.78 -0.11
N ALA A 31 4.37 -4.31 -0.84
CA ALA A 31 5.25 -5.35 -0.29
C ALA A 31 6.13 -4.74 0.81
N ILE A 32 5.96 -5.27 2.03
CA ILE A 32 6.67 -4.86 3.24
C ILE A 32 7.58 -6.00 3.69
N TYR A 33 8.85 -5.69 3.92
CA TYR A 33 9.84 -6.64 4.41
C TYR A 33 10.40 -6.20 5.75
N HIS A 34 10.35 -7.08 6.74
CA HIS A 34 10.90 -6.85 8.07
C HIS A 34 12.26 -7.55 8.24
N HIS A 35 13.25 -6.80 8.71
CA HIS A 35 14.59 -7.30 8.99
C HIS A 35 14.92 -7.07 10.47
N PRO A 36 14.79 -8.09 11.33
CA PRO A 36 15.05 -7.95 12.76
C PRO A 36 16.54 -7.79 13.06
N GLY A 37 16.86 -7.10 14.15
CA GLY A 37 18.21 -6.96 14.68
C GLY A 37 18.80 -5.57 14.48
N LYS A 38 20.13 -5.48 14.32
CA LYS A 38 20.79 -4.19 14.10
C LYS A 38 20.50 -3.71 12.67
N CYS A 39 20.35 -2.40 12.49
CA CYS A 39 20.20 -1.78 11.17
C CYS A 39 21.52 -1.76 10.38
N LYS A 40 22.12 -2.93 10.17
CA LYS A 40 23.29 -3.08 9.32
C LYS A 40 22.83 -3.51 7.94
N TYR A 41 23.16 -2.71 6.94
CA TYR A 41 22.98 -3.07 5.55
C TYR A 41 24.29 -2.86 4.80
N LYS A 42 24.79 -3.94 4.17
CA LYS A 42 26.16 -4.03 3.65
C LYS A 42 27.16 -3.67 4.76
N ASP A 43 28.10 -2.78 4.48
CA ASP A 43 29.15 -2.36 5.43
C ASP A 43 28.76 -1.13 6.25
N LYS A 44 27.51 -0.66 6.15
CA LYS A 44 27.02 0.52 6.88
C LYS A 44 26.04 0.13 7.99
N LEU A 45 26.26 0.70 9.17
CA LEU A 45 25.33 0.65 10.29
C LEU A 45 24.53 1.95 10.34
N PHE A 46 23.22 1.84 10.26
CA PHE A 46 22.27 2.95 10.32
C PHE A 46 21.77 3.15 11.75
N LYS A 47 21.50 4.39 12.11
CA LYS A 47 20.91 4.76 13.40
C LYS A 47 19.40 4.63 13.35
N VAL A 48 18.79 4.40 14.51
CA VAL A 48 17.33 4.44 14.66
C VAL A 48 16.79 5.79 14.15
N GLY A 49 15.72 5.74 13.35
CA GLY A 49 15.14 6.91 12.69
C GLY A 49 15.71 7.19 11.29
N GLU A 50 16.84 6.59 10.91
CA GLU A 50 17.40 6.79 9.58
C GLU A 50 16.63 5.99 8.51
N THR A 51 16.62 6.54 7.30
CA THR A 51 16.16 5.84 6.10
C THR A 51 17.31 5.56 5.17
N PHE A 52 17.21 4.45 4.44
CA PHE A 52 18.18 4.08 3.43
C PHE A 52 17.53 3.28 2.30
N THR A 53 18.21 3.21 1.16
CA THR A 53 17.70 2.49 -0.01
C THR A 53 18.42 1.15 -0.17
N ARG A 54 17.64 0.08 -0.32
CA ARG A 54 18.11 -1.26 -0.68
C ARG A 54 17.59 -1.59 -2.08
N GLY A 55 18.38 -1.30 -3.10
CA GLY A 55 17.91 -1.41 -4.48
C GLY A 55 16.85 -0.35 -4.76
N CYS A 56 15.60 -0.76 -4.98
CA CYS A 56 14.46 0.15 -5.06
C CYS A 56 13.60 0.20 -3.81
N ASP A 57 13.91 -0.62 -2.81
CA ASP A 57 13.18 -0.62 -1.55
C ASP A 57 13.64 0.53 -0.68
N LYS A 58 12.69 1.26 -0.10
CA LYS A 58 12.95 2.28 0.90
C LYS A 58 12.85 1.66 2.28
N CYS A 59 13.95 1.63 3.01
CA CYS A 59 14.05 1.03 4.33
C CYS A 59 14.08 2.10 5.43
N TYR A 60 13.41 1.82 6.53
CA TYR A 60 13.38 2.64 7.75
C TYR A 60 13.90 1.84 8.93
N CYS A 61 14.93 2.38 9.61
CA CYS A 61 15.52 1.78 10.79
C CYS A 61 14.75 2.16 12.06
N HIS A 62 14.42 1.16 12.86
CA HIS A 62 13.80 1.29 14.18
C HIS A 62 14.58 0.47 15.22
N GLU A 63 14.16 0.51 16.48
CA GLU A 63 14.92 -0.11 17.58
C GLU A 63 15.08 -1.63 17.45
N LEU A 64 14.13 -2.30 16.79
CA LEU A 64 14.09 -3.76 16.66
C LEU A 64 14.66 -4.28 15.35
N GLY A 65 15.11 -3.41 14.43
CA GLY A 65 15.41 -3.79 13.06
C GLY A 65 15.17 -2.68 12.07
N PHE A 66 15.01 -3.05 10.80
CA PHE A 66 14.54 -2.13 9.79
C PHE A 66 13.43 -2.75 8.95
N THR A 67 12.53 -1.91 8.47
CA THR A 67 11.41 -2.30 7.60
C THR A 67 11.57 -1.65 6.24
N CYS A 68 11.47 -2.42 5.17
CA CYS A 68 11.59 -1.96 3.79
C CYS A 68 10.26 -1.99 3.06
N PHE A 69 10.03 -0.97 2.24
CA PHE A 69 8.86 -0.81 1.38
C PHE A 69 9.29 -0.86 -0.07
N THR A 70 8.72 -1.79 -0.84
CA THR A 70 8.93 -1.83 -2.29
C THR A 70 7.89 -0.94 -2.98
N PRO A 71 8.31 -0.04 -3.89
CA PRO A 71 7.37 0.78 -4.65
C PRO A 71 6.42 -0.09 -5.50
N MET A 72 5.13 0.22 -5.45
CA MET A 72 4.13 -0.53 -6.18
C MET A 72 4.33 -0.42 -7.70
N LYS A 73 4.00 -1.50 -8.41
CA LYS A 73 4.01 -1.57 -9.87
C LYS A 73 2.58 -1.51 -10.42
N PRO A 74 2.27 -0.61 -11.35
CA PRO A 74 0.94 -0.57 -11.96
C PRO A 74 0.75 -1.78 -12.88
N THR A 75 -0.43 -2.39 -12.82
CA THR A 75 -0.78 -3.60 -13.58
C THR A 75 -1.86 -3.36 -14.63
N SER A 76 -2.70 -2.33 -14.47
CA SER A 76 -3.70 -1.96 -15.49
C SER A 76 -3.99 -0.47 -15.55
N TRP A 77 -4.34 0.02 -16.75
CA TRP A 77 -4.62 1.43 -17.05
C TRP A 77 -5.42 1.56 -18.36
N PRO A 78 -6.00 2.74 -18.70
CA PRO A 78 -6.71 2.92 -19.97
C PRO A 78 -5.82 2.68 -21.20
N LYS A 79 -6.36 2.11 -22.29
CA LYS A 79 -5.60 1.81 -23.52
C LYS A 79 -4.84 3.01 -24.12
N LYS A 80 -5.44 4.21 -24.04
CA LYS A 80 -4.84 5.48 -24.50
C LYS A 80 -3.64 5.95 -23.67
N CYS A 81 -3.34 5.27 -22.58
CA CYS A 81 -2.24 5.58 -21.69
C CYS A 81 -1.13 4.52 -21.80
N MET A 82 0.05 4.89 -21.30
CA MET A 82 1.22 4.04 -21.24
C MET A 82 1.95 4.22 -19.92
N ARG A 83 2.63 3.17 -19.48
CA ARG A 83 3.55 3.22 -18.34
C ARG A 83 4.90 3.73 -18.79
N ILE A 84 5.46 4.68 -18.05
CA ILE A 84 6.85 5.11 -18.16
C ILE A 84 7.58 4.79 -16.85
N PRO A 85 8.78 4.18 -16.91
CA PRO A 85 9.60 4.01 -15.72
C PRO A 85 10.15 5.37 -15.25
N ILE A 86 10.16 5.58 -13.93
CA ILE A 86 10.78 6.74 -13.28
C ILE A 86 11.55 6.27 -12.05
N ASP A 87 12.88 6.21 -12.16
CA ASP A 87 13.76 5.69 -11.11
C ASP A 87 13.28 4.32 -10.60
N CYS A 88 12.81 4.27 -9.35
CA CYS A 88 12.29 3.08 -8.68
C CYS A 88 10.76 2.94 -8.73
N GLY A 89 10.08 3.76 -9.52
CA GLY A 89 8.63 3.74 -9.68
C GLY A 89 8.19 3.84 -11.13
N TYR A 90 6.91 4.14 -11.31
CA TYR A 90 6.29 4.28 -12.62
C TYR A 90 5.28 5.41 -12.62
N ARG A 91 5.19 6.13 -13.74
CA ARG A 91 4.06 7.01 -14.04
C ARG A 91 3.23 6.37 -15.13
N ILE A 92 1.92 6.58 -15.08
CA ILE A 92 1.06 6.30 -16.23
C ILE A 92 0.74 7.64 -16.86
N VAL A 93 1.00 7.78 -18.15
CA VAL A 93 0.80 9.03 -18.90
C VAL A 93 0.01 8.77 -20.16
N TYR A 94 -0.58 9.83 -20.74
CA TYR A 94 -1.23 9.71 -22.04
C TYR A 94 -0.19 9.42 -23.13
N ARG A 95 -0.55 8.57 -24.10
CA ARG A 95 0.33 8.26 -25.24
C ARG A 95 0.63 9.48 -26.11
N GLU A 96 -0.40 10.30 -26.33
CA GLU A 96 -0.34 11.51 -27.17
C GLU A 96 0.38 12.67 -26.49
N ASN A 97 0.32 12.75 -25.16
CA ASN A 97 1.00 13.78 -24.37
C ASN A 97 1.55 13.18 -23.07
N ARG A 98 2.87 12.96 -23.05
CA ARG A 98 3.57 12.31 -21.93
C ARG A 98 3.73 13.18 -20.69
N GLU A 99 3.41 14.47 -20.76
CA GLU A 99 3.40 15.37 -19.59
C GLU A 99 2.12 15.22 -18.77
N LYS A 100 1.04 14.74 -19.39
CA LYS A 100 -0.24 14.50 -18.73
C LYS A 100 -0.31 13.09 -18.16
N GLU A 101 -0.67 13.01 -16.89
CA GLU A 101 -0.81 11.73 -16.18
C GLU A 101 -2.19 11.10 -16.36
N CYS A 102 -2.22 9.77 -16.38
CA CYS A 102 -3.43 8.96 -16.29
C CYS A 102 -3.46 8.22 -14.96
N ARG A 103 -4.67 7.87 -14.50
CA ARG A 103 -4.85 6.96 -13.36
C ARG A 103 -4.73 5.50 -13.82
N ALA A 104 -3.87 4.73 -13.14
CA ALA A 104 -3.93 3.26 -13.19
C ALA A 104 -5.10 2.75 -12.36
N TYR A 105 -5.73 1.66 -12.81
CA TYR A 105 -6.84 1.04 -12.10
C TYR A 105 -6.37 0.07 -11.02
N SER A 106 -5.22 -0.56 -11.22
CA SER A 106 -4.67 -1.55 -10.29
C SER A 106 -3.15 -1.46 -10.16
N TRP A 107 -2.68 -1.81 -8.97
CA TRP A 107 -1.29 -1.77 -8.56
C TRP A 107 -0.97 -3.05 -7.77
N ILE A 108 0.27 -3.53 -7.86
CA ILE A 108 0.76 -4.66 -7.08
C ILE A 108 2.03 -4.25 -6.33
N GLY A 109 2.11 -4.60 -5.05
CA GLY A 109 3.29 -4.44 -4.19
C GLY A 109 4.22 -5.63 -4.33
#